data_AF-A0A2E2JFJ1-F1
#
_entry.id   AF-A0A2E2JFJ1-F1
#
_cell.length_a   1.000
_cell.length_b   1.000
_cell.length_c   1.000
_cell.angle_alpha   90.00
_cell.angle_beta   90.00
_cell.angle_gamma   90.00
#
_symmetry.space_group_name_H-M   'P 1'
#
loop_
_entity.id
_entity.type
_entity.pdbx_description
1 polymer ?
#
loop_
_entity_poly.entity_id
_entity_poly.type
_entity_poly.pdbx_seq_one_letter_code
_entity_poly.pdbx_strand_id
1 'polypeptide(L)'
;MPDARLDPADGLGNGPDGWAETAIFDLAPVPLWIEDYSGVKALFEEWRSAGIISIREHLDADPSRVAAAAQRIRLIAVNQCTLDLFEADNFQSICDNLDKVFSGDMLDSHKEELIQLWEGQTEFESYAVNYTLTGKRLDVQLKARLLPGHESDWERLLISTEDVTEREDQRRELAVSESFARGLFEYSPVSLWVEDFSEVKALIDDVRERGITDFRTFVDVHPDFVSRCLSEIRVIDVNEHTLQLFGAESRDDLFSRLGEVFRDAMEQHFREQLVDLWEGKLFQQREVVNYSLSGDQLHVHMQFSVFPGRESDWSLVQVALTDITARKKAEAYLEYLGKHDILTKLYNRSFFVDELNRLERKGPTPVTIIVADLNGLKTVNDVMGHAAGDALLRRAGEVLNEAVREPCHVARIGGDEFVVMMPASSEEDGLQMAQNIVELVEVNNQFYTGAELSFSLGVATAEAGERLEATVKRADARMYEAKRKHYADEKRDRRREGQSLVN
;
A
#
# COMPACT_ATOMS: atom_id res chain seq x y z
N MET A 1 65.04 -18.06 -53.83
CA MET A 1 65.38 -16.78 -53.15
C MET A 1 64.88 -16.95 -51.73
N PRO A 2 65.75 -17.01 -50.71
CA PRO A 2 65.35 -17.47 -49.38
C PRO A 2 64.64 -16.35 -48.59
N ASP A 3 63.41 -16.69 -48.22
CA ASP A 3 62.67 -16.42 -46.98
C ASP A 3 63.46 -15.68 -45.89
N ALA A 4 63.13 -14.42 -45.63
CA ALA A 4 63.54 -13.67 -44.46
C ALA A 4 62.43 -13.77 -43.42
N ARG A 5 62.51 -14.79 -42.56
CA ARG A 5 61.74 -14.85 -41.31
C ARG A 5 62.32 -13.81 -40.36
N LEU A 6 61.52 -12.81 -40.01
CA LEU A 6 61.77 -11.96 -38.85
C LEU A 6 61.49 -12.80 -37.60
N ASP A 7 62.51 -12.96 -36.76
CA ASP A 7 62.47 -13.70 -35.50
C ASP A 7 61.82 -12.80 -34.42
N PRO A 8 60.89 -13.28 -33.57
CA PRO A 8 60.24 -12.46 -32.54
C PRO A 8 61.19 -11.99 -31.42
N ALA A 9 62.45 -12.43 -31.42
CA ALA A 9 63.43 -12.19 -30.37
C ALA A 9 64.15 -10.83 -30.44
N ASP A 10 63.93 -10.01 -31.48
CA ASP A 10 64.69 -8.75 -31.65
C ASP A 10 64.11 -7.55 -30.85
N GLY A 11 63.07 -7.74 -30.04
CA GLY A 11 62.41 -6.68 -29.29
C GLY A 11 62.96 -6.38 -27.89
N LEU A 12 63.72 -7.29 -27.27
CA LEU A 12 64.29 -7.13 -25.92
C LEU A 12 65.81 -7.36 -26.03
N GLY A 13 66.61 -6.36 -25.66
CA GLY A 13 68.03 -6.26 -26.05
C GLY A 13 68.87 -7.53 -25.87
N ASN A 14 69.63 -7.89 -26.91
CA ASN A 14 70.57 -9.03 -26.93
C ASN A 14 71.82 -8.79 -26.05
N GLY A 15 71.64 -8.72 -24.73
CA GLY A 15 72.69 -8.72 -23.70
C GLY A 15 72.39 -9.74 -22.60
N PRO A 16 73.36 -10.08 -21.73
CA PRO A 16 73.17 -11.06 -20.65
C PRO A 16 72.04 -10.71 -19.66
N ASP A 17 71.66 -9.44 -19.56
CA ASP A 17 70.50 -8.97 -18.78
C ASP A 17 69.15 -9.13 -19.52
N GLY A 18 69.14 -9.12 -20.87
CA GLY A 18 67.91 -9.24 -21.68
C GLY A 18 67.25 -10.62 -21.63
N TRP A 19 68.03 -11.66 -21.32
CA TRP A 19 67.49 -13.01 -21.09
C TRP A 19 66.70 -13.09 -19.76
N ALA A 20 67.13 -12.35 -18.73
CA ALA A 20 66.44 -12.31 -17.45
C ALA A 20 65.13 -11.49 -17.55
N GLU A 21 65.15 -10.38 -18.28
CA GLU A 21 63.95 -9.55 -18.52
C GLU A 21 62.90 -10.29 -19.35
N THR A 22 63.31 -11.01 -20.42
CA THR A 22 62.40 -11.80 -21.25
C THR A 22 61.81 -12.98 -20.46
N ALA A 23 62.64 -13.68 -19.67
CA ALA A 23 62.16 -14.79 -18.84
C ALA A 23 61.20 -14.34 -17.73
N ILE A 24 61.40 -13.16 -17.13
CA ILE A 24 60.49 -12.63 -16.10
C ILE A 24 59.14 -12.24 -16.71
N PHE A 25 59.13 -11.63 -17.90
CA PHE A 25 57.90 -11.27 -18.61
C PHE A 25 57.07 -12.50 -18.98
N ASP A 26 57.72 -13.53 -19.56
CA ASP A 26 57.05 -14.75 -20.02
C ASP A 26 56.60 -15.65 -18.85
N LEU A 27 57.32 -15.66 -17.73
CA LEU A 27 56.99 -16.46 -16.54
C LEU A 27 56.09 -15.72 -15.54
N ALA A 28 55.72 -14.47 -15.81
CA ALA A 28 54.84 -13.72 -14.93
C ALA A 28 53.47 -14.43 -14.84
N PRO A 29 52.93 -14.69 -13.64
CA PRO A 29 51.67 -15.44 -13.46
C PRO A 29 50.42 -14.58 -13.70
N VAL A 30 50.55 -13.51 -14.48
CA VAL A 30 49.49 -12.54 -14.78
C VAL A 30 49.56 -12.18 -16.27
N PRO A 31 48.43 -11.90 -16.94
CA PRO A 31 48.42 -11.37 -18.29
C PRO A 31 49.17 -10.04 -18.39
N LEU A 32 50.21 -10.00 -19.21
CA LEU A 32 51.01 -8.81 -19.50
C LEU A 32 51.05 -8.50 -20.99
N TRP A 33 51.09 -7.20 -21.30
CA TRP A 33 51.26 -6.63 -22.62
C TRP A 33 52.37 -5.58 -22.59
N ILE A 34 53.15 -5.49 -23.66
CA ILE A 34 54.04 -4.37 -23.92
C ILE A 34 53.54 -3.67 -25.18
N GLU A 35 53.22 -2.39 -25.05
CA GLU A 35 52.68 -1.58 -26.13
C GLU A 35 53.54 -0.33 -26.35
N ASP A 36 53.58 0.12 -27.59
CA ASP A 36 54.27 1.34 -28.03
C ASP A 36 53.23 2.44 -28.24
N TYR A 37 53.32 3.47 -27.38
CA TYR A 37 52.48 4.66 -27.35
C TYR A 37 53.20 5.89 -27.95
N SER A 38 54.37 5.74 -28.58
CA SER A 38 55.11 6.85 -29.21
C SER A 38 54.27 7.61 -30.25
N GLY A 39 53.39 6.91 -30.97
CA GLY A 39 52.43 7.51 -31.88
C GLY A 39 51.37 8.36 -31.16
N VAL A 40 50.87 7.89 -30.02
CA VAL A 40 49.95 8.67 -29.15
C VAL A 40 50.66 9.90 -28.59
N LYS A 41 51.92 9.76 -28.19
CA LYS A 41 52.75 10.86 -27.69
C LYS A 41 52.96 11.94 -28.74
N ALA A 42 53.27 11.57 -29.97
CA ALA A 42 53.39 12.51 -31.10
C ALA A 42 52.07 13.26 -31.34
N LEU A 43 50.93 12.55 -31.28
CA LEU A 43 49.60 13.16 -31.37
C LEU A 43 49.33 14.16 -30.24
N PHE A 44 49.79 13.85 -29.02
CA PHE A 44 49.66 14.77 -27.89
C PHE A 44 50.53 16.02 -28.07
N GLU A 45 51.75 15.87 -28.59
CA GLU A 45 52.64 16.99 -28.91
C GLU A 45 52.03 17.89 -30.00
N GLU A 46 51.40 17.30 -31.03
CA GLU A 46 50.61 18.02 -32.03
C GLU A 46 49.48 18.81 -31.38
N TRP A 47 48.65 18.19 -30.54
CA TRP A 47 47.53 18.86 -29.86
C TRP A 47 48.00 19.97 -28.90
N ARG A 48 49.09 19.76 -28.18
CA ARG A 48 49.69 20.80 -27.32
C ARG A 48 50.19 21.98 -28.18
N SER A 49 50.83 21.71 -29.31
CA SER A 49 51.30 22.76 -30.23
C SER A 49 50.14 23.53 -30.88
N ALA A 50 48.98 22.89 -31.06
CA ALA A 50 47.75 23.49 -31.55
C ALA A 50 46.99 24.29 -30.46
N GLY A 51 47.52 24.37 -29.23
CA GLY A 51 46.95 25.14 -28.13
C GLY A 51 45.80 24.45 -27.38
N ILE A 52 45.66 23.12 -27.51
CA ILE A 52 44.70 22.36 -26.70
C ILE A 52 45.19 22.31 -25.26
N ILE A 53 44.33 22.73 -24.32
CA ILE A 53 44.64 22.79 -22.88
C ILE A 53 43.91 21.67 -22.15
N SER A 54 42.59 21.52 -22.38
CA SER A 54 41.76 20.46 -21.81
C SER A 54 41.63 19.30 -22.79
N ILE A 55 42.35 18.20 -22.53
CA ILE A 55 42.23 16.98 -23.33
C ILE A 55 40.83 16.36 -23.19
N ARG A 56 40.20 16.46 -22.01
CA ARG A 56 38.88 15.90 -21.76
C ARG A 56 37.84 16.54 -22.67
N GLU A 57 37.77 17.88 -22.67
CA GLU A 57 36.87 18.62 -23.57
C GLU A 57 37.21 18.36 -25.05
N HIS A 58 38.50 18.23 -25.38
CA HIS A 58 38.93 17.93 -26.73
C HIS A 58 38.47 16.55 -27.21
N LEU A 59 38.54 15.52 -26.37
CA LEU A 59 38.07 14.17 -26.69
C LEU A 59 36.54 14.07 -26.65
N ASP A 60 35.88 14.76 -25.72
CA ASP A 60 34.41 14.83 -25.62
C ASP A 60 33.74 15.49 -26.82
N ALA A 61 34.39 16.50 -27.40
CA ALA A 61 33.86 17.20 -28.57
C ALA A 61 33.82 16.32 -29.83
N ASP A 62 34.62 15.26 -29.90
CA ASP A 62 34.74 14.40 -31.09
C ASP A 62 35.30 13.02 -30.71
N PRO A 63 34.43 12.01 -30.48
CA PRO A 63 34.83 10.65 -30.11
C PRO A 63 35.76 9.97 -31.12
N SER A 64 35.79 10.42 -32.38
CA SER A 64 36.70 9.87 -33.39
C SER A 64 38.18 10.11 -33.06
N ARG A 65 38.47 11.11 -32.21
CA ARG A 65 39.84 11.42 -31.74
C ARG A 65 40.39 10.35 -30.81
N VAL A 66 39.53 9.75 -29.99
CA VAL A 66 39.91 8.62 -29.13
C VAL A 66 40.26 7.42 -30.01
N ALA A 67 39.43 7.12 -31.01
CA ALA A 67 39.71 6.05 -31.97
C ALA A 67 41.01 6.30 -32.77
N ALA A 68 41.27 7.54 -33.17
CA ALA A 68 42.49 7.92 -33.87
C ALA A 68 43.74 7.82 -32.99
N ALA A 69 43.63 8.05 -31.68
CA ALA A 69 44.71 7.81 -30.74
C ALA A 69 44.93 6.30 -30.54
N ALA A 70 43.85 5.54 -30.36
CA ALA A 70 43.92 4.08 -30.21
C ALA A 70 44.62 3.40 -31.40
N GLN A 71 44.33 3.83 -32.63
CA GLN A 71 44.97 3.32 -33.86
C GLN A 71 46.48 3.58 -33.95
N ARG A 72 47.03 4.48 -33.13
CA ARG A 72 48.47 4.78 -33.08
C ARG A 72 49.22 3.94 -32.05
N ILE A 73 48.51 3.17 -31.24
CA ILE A 73 49.09 2.22 -30.30
C ILE A 73 49.54 1.00 -31.09
N ARG A 74 50.78 0.55 -30.87
CA ARG A 74 51.33 -0.65 -31.50
C ARG A 74 51.64 -1.70 -30.46
N LEU A 75 51.10 -2.91 -30.64
CA LEU A 75 51.43 -4.03 -29.77
C LEU A 75 52.85 -4.54 -30.05
N ILE A 76 53.69 -4.62 -29.01
CA ILE A 76 55.09 -5.08 -29.10
C ILE A 76 55.21 -6.54 -28.68
N ALA A 77 54.63 -6.90 -27.53
CA ALA A 77 54.73 -8.25 -26.97
C ALA A 77 53.57 -8.56 -26.02
N VAL A 78 53.26 -9.85 -25.86
CA VAL A 78 52.35 -10.37 -24.83
C VAL A 78 52.95 -11.63 -24.23
N ASN A 79 52.67 -11.92 -22.97
CA ASN A 79 53.13 -13.16 -22.34
C ASN A 79 52.13 -14.32 -22.52
N GLN A 80 52.51 -15.52 -22.08
CA GLN A 80 51.67 -16.72 -22.23
C GLN A 80 50.33 -16.59 -21.50
N CYS A 81 50.29 -15.99 -20.30
CA CYS A 81 49.04 -15.78 -19.57
C CYS A 81 48.05 -14.90 -20.34
N THR A 82 48.55 -13.91 -21.10
CA THR A 82 47.71 -13.11 -22.00
C THR A 82 47.15 -13.95 -23.14
N LEU A 83 47.97 -14.77 -23.80
CA LEU A 83 47.50 -15.67 -24.85
C LEU A 83 46.41 -16.61 -24.34
N ASP A 84 46.59 -17.16 -23.14
CA ASP A 84 45.64 -18.05 -22.49
C ASP A 84 44.33 -17.31 -22.14
N LEU A 85 44.40 -16.10 -21.57
CA LEU A 85 43.22 -15.31 -21.21
C LEU A 85 42.36 -14.95 -22.43
N PHE A 86 43.00 -14.60 -23.55
CA PHE A 86 42.32 -14.18 -24.78
C PHE A 86 42.03 -15.31 -25.76
N GLU A 87 42.34 -16.56 -25.38
CA GLU A 87 42.14 -17.77 -26.18
C GLU A 87 42.84 -17.68 -27.54
N ALA A 88 44.09 -17.21 -27.53
CA ALA A 88 44.91 -17.02 -28.72
C ALA A 88 46.06 -18.04 -28.79
N ASP A 89 46.28 -18.61 -29.98
CA ASP A 89 47.31 -19.64 -30.17
C ASP A 89 48.74 -19.09 -30.07
N ASN A 90 48.95 -17.82 -30.44
CA ASN A 90 50.24 -17.15 -30.47
C ASN A 90 50.07 -15.62 -30.58
N PHE A 91 51.18 -14.89 -30.44
CA PHE A 91 51.23 -13.44 -30.56
C PHE A 91 50.63 -12.90 -31.87
N GLN A 92 50.93 -13.53 -33.01
CA GLN A 92 50.42 -13.09 -34.31
C GLN A 92 48.89 -13.21 -34.39
N SER A 93 48.32 -14.26 -33.81
CA SER A 93 46.86 -14.45 -33.74
C SER A 93 46.15 -13.33 -32.98
N ILE A 94 46.75 -12.79 -31.91
CA ILE A 94 46.22 -11.59 -31.23
C ILE A 94 46.38 -10.37 -32.13
N CYS A 95 47.56 -10.12 -32.68
CA CYS A 95 47.83 -8.96 -33.54
C CYS A 95 46.88 -8.87 -34.73
N ASP A 96 46.58 -10.00 -35.38
CA ASP A 96 45.69 -10.07 -36.55
C ASP A 96 44.20 -9.85 -36.19
N ASN A 97 43.85 -9.91 -34.90
CA ASN A 97 42.47 -9.85 -34.41
C ASN A 97 42.29 -8.84 -33.27
N LEU A 98 43.16 -7.82 -33.18
CA LEU A 98 43.04 -6.76 -32.17
C LEU A 98 41.67 -6.09 -32.21
N ASP A 99 41.10 -5.90 -33.40
CA ASP A 99 39.76 -5.35 -33.62
C ASP A 99 38.63 -6.19 -33.00
N LYS A 100 38.85 -7.49 -32.77
CA LYS A 100 37.91 -8.37 -32.07
C LYS A 100 38.10 -8.31 -30.57
N VAL A 101 39.36 -8.35 -30.11
CA VAL A 101 39.72 -8.27 -28.70
C VAL A 101 39.26 -6.96 -28.09
N PHE A 102 39.43 -5.89 -28.85
CA PHE A 102 39.20 -4.51 -28.51
C PHE A 102 38.03 -3.96 -29.31
N SER A 103 36.80 -4.25 -28.87
CA SER A 103 35.57 -3.91 -29.59
C SER A 103 34.46 -3.37 -28.69
N GLY A 104 33.45 -2.71 -29.28
CA GLY A 104 32.31 -2.16 -28.55
C GLY A 104 32.66 -0.90 -27.74
N ASP A 105 32.33 -0.91 -26.45
CA ASP A 105 32.38 0.26 -25.55
C ASP A 105 33.80 0.64 -25.06
N MET A 106 34.85 0.05 -25.65
CA MET A 106 36.23 0.24 -25.21
C MET A 106 36.75 1.68 -25.36
N LEU A 107 36.21 2.44 -26.31
CA LEU A 107 36.63 3.83 -26.53
C LEU A 107 36.45 4.70 -25.27
N ASP A 108 35.46 4.40 -24.44
CA ASP A 108 35.25 5.14 -23.19
C ASP A 108 36.36 4.86 -22.17
N SER A 109 36.85 3.63 -22.10
CA SER A 109 37.98 3.26 -21.23
C SER A 109 39.29 3.91 -21.70
N HIS A 110 39.59 3.80 -23.00
CA HIS A 110 40.75 4.44 -23.62
C HIS A 110 40.77 5.96 -23.46
N LYS A 111 39.60 6.61 -23.47
CA LYS A 111 39.51 8.03 -23.20
C LYS A 111 40.07 8.37 -21.81
N GLU A 112 39.70 7.63 -20.77
CA GLU A 112 40.18 7.89 -19.41
C GLU A 112 41.68 7.60 -19.26
N GLU A 113 42.22 6.62 -19.99
CA GLU A 113 43.66 6.32 -20.06
C GLU A 113 44.44 7.49 -20.70
N LEU A 114 43.96 8.00 -21.85
CA LEU A 114 44.56 9.13 -22.55
C LEU A 114 44.55 10.41 -21.69
N ILE A 115 43.50 10.62 -20.90
CA ILE A 115 43.40 11.78 -19.99
C ILE A 115 44.48 11.69 -18.90
N GLN A 116 44.64 10.53 -18.27
CA GLN A 116 45.69 10.32 -17.24
C GLN A 116 47.09 10.55 -17.82
N LEU A 117 47.38 10.01 -19.01
CA LEU A 117 48.65 10.23 -19.71
C LEU A 117 48.89 11.70 -20.09
N TRP A 118 47.85 12.43 -20.50
CA TRP A 118 47.95 13.85 -20.89
C TRP A 118 48.29 14.74 -19.70
N GLU A 119 47.77 14.41 -18.51
CA GLU A 119 48.07 15.08 -17.25
C GLU A 119 49.50 14.82 -16.76
N GLY A 120 50.26 13.98 -17.47
CA GLY A 120 51.67 13.69 -17.20
C GLY A 120 51.87 12.52 -16.25
N GLN A 121 50.84 11.71 -16.01
CA GLN A 121 50.97 10.48 -15.24
C GLN A 121 51.76 9.44 -16.05
N THR A 122 52.69 8.75 -15.39
CA THR A 122 53.47 7.65 -15.99
C THR A 122 52.84 6.28 -15.73
N GLU A 123 51.72 6.26 -15.01
CA GLU A 123 50.94 5.11 -14.61
C GLU A 123 49.47 5.45 -14.74
N PHE A 124 48.64 4.49 -15.13
CA PHE A 124 47.19 4.66 -15.15
C PHE A 124 46.48 3.36 -14.81
N GLU A 125 45.24 3.51 -14.36
CA GLU A 125 44.33 2.40 -14.11
C GLU A 125 42.99 2.67 -14.82
N SER A 126 42.42 1.63 -15.43
CA SER A 126 41.14 1.70 -16.14
C SER A 126 40.37 0.38 -16.03
N TYR A 127 39.07 0.45 -16.31
CA TYR A 127 38.20 -0.70 -16.45
C TYR A 127 37.70 -0.73 -17.89
N ALA A 128 37.80 -1.89 -18.54
CA ALA A 128 37.42 -2.06 -19.93
C ALA A 128 36.61 -3.34 -20.14
N VAL A 129 35.96 -3.42 -21.28
CA VAL A 129 35.31 -4.64 -21.77
C VAL A 129 36.12 -5.12 -22.96
N ASN A 130 36.73 -6.29 -22.82
CA ASN A 130 37.44 -6.94 -23.92
C ASN A 130 36.72 -8.23 -24.31
N TYR A 131 37.17 -8.85 -25.40
CA TYR A 131 36.61 -10.13 -25.86
C TYR A 131 37.73 -11.13 -26.14
N THR A 132 37.52 -12.40 -25.83
CA THR A 132 38.40 -13.46 -26.32
C THR A 132 38.24 -13.62 -27.84
N LEU A 133 39.19 -14.30 -28.49
CA LEU A 133 39.10 -14.54 -29.93
C LEU A 133 37.90 -15.41 -30.34
N THR A 134 37.32 -16.16 -29.40
CA THR A 134 36.08 -16.93 -29.60
C THR A 134 34.82 -16.10 -29.36
N GLY A 135 34.95 -14.86 -28.89
CA GLY A 135 33.85 -13.92 -28.66
C GLY A 135 33.28 -13.92 -27.23
N LYS A 136 33.96 -14.55 -26.26
CA LYS A 136 33.58 -14.44 -24.84
C LYS A 136 33.90 -13.03 -24.35
N ARG A 137 32.90 -12.36 -23.76
CA ARG A 137 33.07 -11.04 -23.13
C ARG A 137 33.85 -11.17 -21.82
N LEU A 138 34.80 -10.27 -21.60
CA LEU A 138 35.61 -10.14 -20.39
C LEU A 138 35.46 -8.71 -19.84
N ASP A 139 35.02 -8.57 -18.58
CA ASP A 139 35.28 -7.33 -17.85
C ASP A 139 36.71 -7.39 -17.34
N VAL A 140 37.55 -6.42 -17.72
CA VAL A 140 38.96 -6.40 -17.36
C VAL A 140 39.33 -5.14 -16.60
N GLN A 141 40.21 -5.30 -15.61
CA GLN A 141 40.90 -4.20 -14.96
C GLN A 141 42.30 -4.09 -15.56
N LEU A 142 42.65 -2.91 -16.06
CA LEU A 142 43.92 -2.63 -16.69
C LEU A 142 44.74 -1.74 -15.76
N LYS A 143 46.01 -2.10 -15.57
CA LYS A 143 47.01 -1.24 -14.92
C LYS A 143 48.21 -1.11 -15.83
N ALA A 144 48.56 0.12 -16.15
CA ALA A 144 49.65 0.41 -17.06
C ALA A 144 50.74 1.24 -16.36
N ARG A 145 51.99 1.02 -16.77
CA ARG A 145 53.15 1.80 -16.34
C ARG A 145 54.16 1.91 -17.47
N LEU A 146 54.67 3.13 -17.70
CA LEU A 146 55.80 3.34 -18.61
C LEU A 146 57.06 2.65 -18.04
N LEU A 147 57.74 1.87 -18.86
CA LEU A 147 58.97 1.21 -18.43
C LEU A 147 60.09 2.23 -18.19
N PRO A 148 60.99 1.99 -17.22
CA PRO A 148 62.11 2.89 -16.95
C PRO A 148 62.95 3.16 -18.19
N GLY A 149 63.21 4.44 -18.48
CA GLY A 149 63.94 4.89 -19.66
C GLY A 149 63.06 5.23 -20.86
N HIS A 150 61.76 4.89 -20.81
CA HIS A 150 60.77 5.18 -21.86
C HIS A 150 59.73 6.23 -21.44
N GLU A 151 59.94 6.93 -20.33
CA GLU A 151 59.02 7.97 -19.85
C GLU A 151 58.96 9.17 -20.82
N SER A 152 60.05 9.42 -21.55
CA SER A 152 60.17 10.54 -22.48
C SER A 152 59.81 10.23 -23.92
N ASP A 153 59.64 8.96 -24.31
CA ASP A 153 59.33 8.55 -25.70
C ASP A 153 58.05 7.71 -25.83
N TRP A 154 57.62 7.07 -24.73
CA TRP A 154 56.48 6.17 -24.64
C TRP A 154 56.58 4.94 -25.55
N GLU A 155 57.80 4.54 -25.92
CA GLU A 155 58.01 3.38 -26.78
C GLU A 155 57.71 2.06 -26.07
N ARG A 156 57.67 2.05 -24.72
CA ARG A 156 57.36 0.85 -23.93
C ARG A 156 56.46 1.15 -22.74
N LEU A 157 55.21 0.77 -22.87
CA LEU A 157 54.21 0.74 -21.81
C LEU A 157 53.92 -0.71 -21.42
N LEU A 158 54.12 -1.07 -20.16
CA LEU A 158 53.73 -2.36 -19.62
C LEU A 158 52.29 -2.27 -19.10
N ILE A 159 51.41 -3.14 -19.58
CA ILE A 159 50.02 -3.24 -19.14
C ILE A 159 49.78 -4.62 -18.53
N SER A 160 49.21 -4.67 -17.33
CA SER A 160 48.67 -5.90 -16.75
C SER A 160 47.15 -5.92 -16.87
N THR A 161 46.59 -7.06 -17.25
CA THR A 161 45.15 -7.27 -17.39
C THR A 161 44.67 -8.30 -16.36
N GLU A 162 43.66 -7.96 -15.58
CA GLU A 162 42.98 -8.86 -14.65
C GLU A 162 41.54 -9.11 -15.13
N ASP A 163 41.14 -10.38 -15.27
CA ASP A 163 39.75 -10.76 -15.54
C ASP A 163 38.93 -10.59 -14.26
N VAL A 164 38.03 -9.61 -14.26
CA VAL A 164 37.14 -9.29 -13.14
C VAL A 164 35.68 -9.62 -13.47
N THR A 165 35.43 -10.38 -14.53
CA THR A 165 34.08 -10.71 -15.04
C THR A 165 33.19 -11.32 -13.97
N GLU A 166 33.65 -12.36 -13.26
CA GLU A 166 32.87 -13.02 -12.22
C GLU A 166 32.46 -12.05 -11.10
N ARG A 167 33.39 -11.18 -10.67
CA ARG A 167 33.14 -10.18 -9.64
C ARG A 167 32.13 -9.13 -10.10
N GLU A 168 32.27 -8.66 -11.35
CA GLU A 168 31.38 -7.65 -11.92
C GLU A 168 29.98 -8.20 -12.19
N ASP A 169 29.86 -9.44 -12.65
CA ASP A 169 28.56 -10.08 -12.86
C ASP A 169 27.83 -10.30 -11.52
N GLN A 170 28.50 -10.81 -10.49
CA GLN A 170 27.92 -10.92 -9.14
C GLN A 170 27.45 -9.56 -8.60
N ARG A 171 28.23 -8.50 -8.82
CA ARG A 171 27.87 -7.13 -8.42
C ARG A 171 26.64 -6.62 -9.16
N ARG A 172 26.56 -6.84 -10.48
CA ARG A 172 25.40 -6.46 -11.31
C ARG A 172 24.15 -7.24 -10.91
N GLU A 173 24.26 -8.56 -10.72
CA GLU A 173 23.16 -9.41 -10.29
C GLU A 173 22.62 -9.00 -8.92
N LEU A 174 23.52 -8.73 -7.95
CA LEU A 174 23.12 -8.24 -6.63
C LEU A 174 22.38 -6.90 -6.75
N ALA A 175 22.91 -5.94 -7.52
CA ALA A 175 22.27 -4.64 -7.71
C ALA A 175 20.87 -4.76 -8.35
N VAL A 176 20.72 -5.66 -9.35
CA VAL A 176 19.42 -5.94 -9.97
C VAL A 176 18.47 -6.59 -8.97
N SER A 177 18.94 -7.56 -8.18
CA SER A 177 18.14 -8.24 -7.16
C SER A 177 17.69 -7.28 -6.05
N GLU A 178 18.58 -6.41 -5.57
CA GLU A 178 18.25 -5.38 -4.57
C GLU A 178 17.24 -4.37 -5.11
N SER A 179 17.46 -3.86 -6.33
CA SER A 179 16.54 -2.93 -6.98
C SER A 179 15.16 -3.57 -7.20
N PHE A 180 15.12 -4.83 -7.62
CA PHE A 180 13.89 -5.59 -7.79
C PHE A 180 13.14 -5.78 -6.46
N ALA A 181 13.83 -6.23 -5.41
CA ALA A 181 13.23 -6.43 -4.09
C ALA A 181 12.71 -5.12 -3.49
N ARG A 182 13.47 -4.03 -3.60
CA ARG A 182 13.03 -2.69 -3.19
C ARG A 182 11.82 -2.23 -4.00
N GLY A 183 11.82 -2.47 -5.31
CA GLY A 183 10.70 -2.14 -6.19
C GLY A 183 9.42 -2.89 -5.83
N LEU A 184 9.52 -4.18 -5.46
CA LEU A 184 8.37 -4.95 -4.99
C LEU A 184 7.76 -4.39 -3.70
N PHE A 185 8.58 -3.90 -2.77
CA PHE A 185 8.10 -3.27 -1.55
C PHE A 185 7.50 -1.89 -1.84
N GLU A 186 8.29 -0.99 -2.45
CA GLU A 186 7.97 0.42 -2.63
C GLU A 186 6.70 0.62 -3.45
N TYR A 187 6.56 -0.15 -4.53
CA TYR A 187 5.46 -0.02 -5.50
C TYR A 187 4.39 -1.10 -5.34
N SER A 188 4.38 -1.82 -4.20
CA SER A 188 3.30 -2.77 -3.92
C SER A 188 1.94 -2.05 -3.89
N PRO A 189 0.90 -2.62 -4.50
CA PRO A 189 -0.44 -2.02 -4.55
C PRO A 189 -1.22 -2.16 -3.24
N VAL A 190 -0.60 -2.70 -2.19
CA VAL A 190 -1.17 -2.82 -0.84
C VAL A 190 -0.27 -2.09 0.15
N SER A 191 -0.83 -1.63 1.26
CA SER A 191 -0.06 -0.95 2.30
C SER A 191 0.82 -1.99 2.99
N LEU A 192 2.12 -1.74 3.00
CA LEU A 192 3.13 -2.57 3.65
C LEU A 192 3.84 -1.77 4.72
N TRP A 193 4.01 -2.39 5.87
CA TRP A 193 4.78 -1.91 7.01
C TRP A 193 5.82 -2.97 7.37
N VAL A 194 7.00 -2.49 7.75
CA VAL A 194 8.05 -3.28 8.36
C VAL A 194 8.25 -2.72 9.76
N GLU A 195 8.12 -3.58 10.77
CA GLU A 195 8.14 -3.17 12.17
C GLU A 195 9.08 -4.06 12.97
N ASP A 196 9.54 -3.55 14.10
CA ASP A 196 10.34 -4.25 15.11
C ASP A 196 9.46 -4.49 16.34
N PHE A 197 9.27 -5.77 16.67
CA PHE A 197 8.47 -6.24 17.80
C PHE A 197 9.35 -6.82 18.92
N SER A 198 10.67 -6.56 18.92
CA SER A 198 11.60 -7.13 19.90
C SER A 198 11.26 -6.78 21.34
N GLU A 199 10.88 -5.52 21.59
CA GLU A 199 10.46 -5.07 22.92
C GLU A 199 9.12 -5.70 23.33
N VAL A 200 8.18 -5.82 22.41
CA VAL A 200 6.91 -6.55 22.64
C VAL A 200 7.18 -8.01 22.99
N LYS A 201 8.10 -8.67 22.29
CA LYS A 201 8.53 -10.05 22.58
C LYS A 201 9.12 -10.16 23.98
N ALA A 202 10.02 -9.25 24.36
CA ALA A 202 10.62 -9.23 25.68
C ALA A 202 9.57 -9.05 26.80
N LEU A 203 8.56 -8.19 26.59
CA LEU A 203 7.45 -8.01 27.52
C LEU A 203 6.61 -9.29 27.68
N ILE A 204 6.31 -9.97 26.56
CA ILE A 204 5.58 -11.24 26.56
C ILE A 204 6.39 -12.33 27.27
N ASP A 205 7.70 -12.40 27.04
CA ASP A 205 8.58 -13.38 27.67
C ASP A 205 8.70 -13.15 29.19
N ASP A 206 8.81 -11.90 29.65
CA ASP A 206 8.81 -11.56 31.09
C ASP A 206 7.51 -12.02 31.77
N VAL A 207 6.37 -11.86 31.12
CA VAL A 207 5.08 -12.38 31.63
C VAL A 207 5.09 -13.91 31.72
N ARG A 208 5.72 -14.60 30.76
CA ARG A 208 5.87 -16.05 30.75
C ARG A 208 6.81 -16.56 31.84
N GLU A 209 7.93 -15.88 32.05
CA GLU A 209 8.89 -16.23 33.10
C GLU A 209 8.30 -16.06 34.52
N ARG A 210 7.34 -15.14 34.69
CA ARG A 210 6.57 -14.98 35.94
C ARG A 210 5.57 -16.10 36.20
N GLY A 211 5.43 -17.06 35.28
CA GLY A 211 4.58 -18.24 35.45
C GLY A 211 3.10 -18.02 35.09
N ILE A 212 2.77 -16.94 34.36
CA ILE A 212 1.42 -16.76 33.81
C ILE A 212 1.18 -17.82 32.74
N THR A 213 0.09 -18.58 32.88
CA THR A 213 -0.32 -19.61 31.92
C THR A 213 -1.54 -19.20 31.10
N ASP A 214 -2.44 -18.42 31.69
CA ASP A 214 -3.61 -17.86 31.00
C ASP A 214 -3.36 -16.40 30.66
N PHE A 215 -2.73 -16.20 29.50
CA PHE A 215 -2.37 -14.87 29.03
C PHE A 215 -3.59 -14.02 28.66
N ARG A 216 -4.69 -14.63 28.22
CA ARG A 216 -5.92 -13.90 27.88
C ARG A 216 -6.52 -13.24 29.10
N THR A 217 -6.69 -13.99 30.20
CA THR A 217 -7.14 -13.43 31.46
C THR A 217 -6.17 -12.36 31.98
N PHE A 218 -4.86 -12.55 31.80
CA PHE A 218 -3.86 -11.56 32.18
C PHE A 218 -4.03 -10.23 31.44
N VAL A 219 -4.17 -10.23 30.11
CA VAL A 219 -4.35 -8.98 29.35
C VAL A 219 -5.73 -8.35 29.56
N ASP A 220 -6.76 -9.15 29.90
CA ASP A 220 -8.09 -8.64 30.25
C ASP A 220 -8.09 -7.85 31.57
N VAL A 221 -7.28 -8.25 32.55
CA VAL A 221 -7.16 -7.54 33.84
C VAL A 221 -6.04 -6.49 33.87
N HIS A 222 -5.17 -6.45 32.86
CA HIS A 222 -4.08 -5.47 32.74
C HIS A 222 -4.12 -4.75 31.37
N PRO A 223 -5.10 -3.87 31.13
CA PRO A 223 -5.17 -3.10 29.88
C PRO A 223 -3.92 -2.25 29.64
N ASP A 224 -3.32 -1.69 30.71
CA ASP A 224 -2.07 -0.92 30.62
C ASP A 224 -0.90 -1.71 30.01
N PHE A 225 -0.90 -3.05 30.13
CA PHE A 225 0.10 -3.90 29.47
C PHE A 225 -0.05 -3.87 27.95
N VAL A 226 -1.29 -3.86 27.46
CA VAL A 226 -1.60 -3.79 26.03
C VAL A 226 -1.18 -2.44 25.48
N SER A 227 -1.55 -1.34 26.16
CA SER A 227 -1.16 0.01 25.73
C SER A 227 0.36 0.20 25.76
N ARG A 228 1.05 -0.38 26.76
CA ARG A 228 2.52 -0.41 26.80
C ARG A 228 3.09 -1.14 25.59
N CYS A 229 2.65 -2.38 25.33
CA CYS A 229 3.12 -3.13 24.16
C CYS A 229 2.89 -2.35 22.85
N LEU A 230 1.77 -1.64 22.74
CA LEU A 230 1.47 -0.82 21.57
C LEU A 230 2.49 0.31 21.37
N SER A 231 2.89 0.96 22.47
CA SER A 231 3.90 2.03 22.44
C SER A 231 5.32 1.56 22.15
N GLU A 232 5.60 0.27 22.36
CA GLU A 232 6.91 -0.33 22.07
C GLU A 232 7.04 -0.80 20.60
N ILE A 233 5.96 -0.72 19.80
CA ILE A 233 6.03 -1.04 18.38
C ILE A 233 6.88 0.03 17.68
N ARG A 234 7.95 -0.41 17.03
CA ARG A 234 8.82 0.48 16.27
C ARG A 234 8.67 0.22 14.78
N VAL A 235 8.16 1.20 14.06
CA VAL A 235 8.07 1.15 12.60
C VAL A 235 9.46 1.38 12.00
N ILE A 236 9.94 0.42 11.20
CA ILE A 236 11.22 0.46 10.49
C ILE A 236 11.04 1.15 9.14
N ASP A 237 10.04 0.71 8.36
CA ASP A 237 9.77 1.25 7.02
C ASP A 237 8.32 1.04 6.60
N VAL A 238 7.87 1.83 5.64
CA VAL A 238 6.56 1.72 4.98
C VAL A 238 6.71 1.99 3.49
N ASN A 239 5.81 1.43 2.67
CA ASN A 239 5.80 1.70 1.23
C ASN A 239 4.97 2.93 0.84
N GLU A 240 5.01 3.33 -0.43
CA GLU A 240 4.28 4.48 -0.96
C GLU A 240 2.75 4.33 -0.82
N HIS A 241 2.23 3.11 -0.97
CA HIS A 241 0.81 2.87 -0.81
C HIS A 241 0.34 3.10 0.62
N THR A 242 1.17 2.81 1.63
CA THR A 242 0.88 3.15 3.03
C THR A 242 0.73 4.65 3.21
N LEU A 243 1.63 5.47 2.65
CA LEU A 243 1.53 6.93 2.76
C LEU A 243 0.21 7.44 2.17
N GLN A 244 -0.18 6.91 1.01
CA GLN A 244 -1.46 7.24 0.37
C GLN A 244 -2.66 6.83 1.21
N LEU A 245 -2.65 5.61 1.76
CA LEU A 245 -3.76 5.06 2.56
C LEU A 245 -3.99 5.88 3.84
N PHE A 246 -2.91 6.31 4.50
CA PHE A 246 -2.99 7.09 5.74
C PHE A 246 -3.02 8.60 5.52
N GLY A 247 -2.85 9.08 4.28
CA GLY A 247 -2.84 10.50 3.94
C GLY A 247 -1.61 11.24 4.44
N ALA A 248 -0.45 10.58 4.48
CA ALA A 248 0.82 11.16 4.89
C ALA A 248 1.60 11.73 3.69
N GLU A 249 2.29 12.85 3.90
CA GLU A 249 3.11 13.48 2.84
C GLU A 249 4.47 12.79 2.66
N SER A 250 4.98 12.16 3.73
CA SER A 250 6.25 11.46 3.74
C SER A 250 6.29 10.41 4.86
N ARG A 251 7.32 9.56 4.84
CA ARG A 251 7.61 8.61 5.92
C ARG A 251 7.81 9.32 7.26
N ASP A 252 8.57 10.41 7.27
CA ASP A 252 8.84 11.18 8.49
C ASP A 252 7.57 11.80 9.08
N ASP A 253 6.68 12.31 8.23
CA ASP A 253 5.36 12.81 8.63
C ASP A 253 4.55 11.71 9.32
N LEU A 254 4.42 10.54 8.68
CA LEU A 254 3.72 9.39 9.27
C LEU A 254 4.36 8.92 10.59
N PHE A 255 5.68 8.80 10.64
CA PHE A 255 6.41 8.28 11.80
C PHE A 255 6.29 9.21 13.02
N SER A 256 6.28 10.53 12.78
CA SER A 256 6.09 11.50 13.86
C SER A 256 4.67 11.51 14.44
N ARG A 257 3.70 10.93 13.72
CA ARG A 257 2.26 10.96 14.04
C ARG A 257 1.65 9.56 14.21
N LEU A 258 2.47 8.54 14.48
CA LEU A 258 1.98 7.16 14.68
C LEU A 258 0.92 7.06 15.79
N GLY A 259 0.99 7.88 16.84
CA GLY A 259 -0.03 7.93 17.89
C GLY A 259 -1.42 8.39 17.42
N GLU A 260 -1.52 9.05 16.26
CA GLU A 260 -2.81 9.39 15.64
C GLU A 260 -3.39 8.21 14.86
N VAL A 261 -2.53 7.32 14.37
CA VAL A 261 -2.91 6.09 13.66
C VAL A 261 -3.27 4.98 14.64
N PHE A 262 -2.46 4.83 15.69
CA PHE A 262 -2.51 3.76 16.67
C PHE A 262 -3.25 4.18 17.95
N ARG A 263 -4.59 4.21 17.91
CA ARG A 263 -5.42 4.68 19.03
C ARG A 263 -6.78 4.01 19.10
N ASP A 264 -7.52 4.33 20.17
CA ASP A 264 -8.94 4.07 20.35
C ASP A 264 -9.33 2.60 20.10
N ALA A 265 -10.11 2.33 19.04
CA ALA A 265 -10.64 1.01 18.72
C ALA A 265 -9.57 -0.04 18.39
N MET A 266 -8.34 0.38 18.12
CA MET A 266 -7.26 -0.54 17.76
C MET A 266 -6.77 -1.39 18.94
N GLU A 267 -6.86 -0.87 20.18
CA GLU A 267 -6.36 -1.56 21.37
C GLU A 267 -7.00 -2.93 21.58
N GLN A 268 -8.31 -3.05 21.34
CA GLN A 268 -9.03 -4.32 21.42
C GLN A 268 -8.48 -5.34 20.41
N HIS A 269 -8.19 -4.91 19.18
CA HIS A 269 -7.67 -5.79 18.14
C HIS A 269 -6.23 -6.20 18.43
N PHE A 270 -5.42 -5.26 18.93
CA PHE A 270 -4.03 -5.52 19.30
C PHE A 270 -3.92 -6.49 20.48
N ARG A 271 -4.83 -6.40 21.47
CA ARG A 271 -4.92 -7.41 22.55
C ARG A 271 -5.04 -8.83 22.01
N GLU A 272 -5.95 -9.05 21.05
CA GLU A 272 -6.14 -10.37 20.45
C GLU A 272 -4.89 -10.82 19.65
N GLN A 273 -4.16 -9.89 19.03
CA GLN A 273 -2.88 -10.18 18.37
C GLN A 273 -1.81 -10.62 19.38
N LEU A 274 -1.72 -9.97 20.55
CA LEU A 274 -0.80 -10.39 21.62
C LEU A 274 -1.13 -11.80 22.12
N VAL A 275 -2.41 -12.15 22.24
CA VAL A 275 -2.85 -13.50 22.62
C VAL A 275 -2.42 -14.54 21.57
N ASP A 276 -2.62 -14.26 20.29
CA ASP A 276 -2.18 -15.16 19.22
C ASP A 276 -0.65 -15.30 19.17
N LEU A 277 0.08 -14.20 19.39
CA LEU A 277 1.55 -14.20 19.50
C LEU A 277 2.02 -15.06 20.69
N TRP A 278 1.35 -14.95 21.84
CA TRP A 278 1.62 -15.80 23.01
C TRP A 278 1.46 -17.30 22.70
N GLU A 279 0.44 -17.65 21.91
CA GLU A 279 0.21 -19.04 21.46
C GLU A 279 1.19 -19.50 20.36
N GLY A 280 2.11 -18.64 19.92
CA GLY A 280 3.09 -18.95 18.88
C GLY A 280 2.56 -18.80 17.46
N LYS A 281 1.41 -18.14 17.26
CA LYS A 281 0.87 -17.85 15.93
C LYS A 281 1.57 -16.61 15.36
N LEU A 282 2.63 -16.86 14.61
CA LEU A 282 3.47 -15.82 14.01
C LEU A 282 2.91 -15.25 12.68
N PHE A 283 1.89 -15.91 12.12
CA PHE A 283 1.11 -15.40 10.99
C PHE A 283 -0.35 -15.23 11.42
N GLN A 284 -0.92 -14.05 11.18
CA GLN A 284 -2.24 -13.68 11.66
C GLN A 284 -3.00 -12.85 10.62
N GLN A 285 -4.32 -12.98 10.62
CA GLN A 285 -5.19 -12.18 9.76
C GLN A 285 -6.44 -11.75 10.54
N ARG A 286 -6.81 -10.47 10.42
CA ARG A 286 -7.98 -9.91 11.12
C ARG A 286 -8.46 -8.62 10.48
N GLU A 287 -9.75 -8.36 10.60
CA GLU A 287 -10.32 -7.04 10.31
C GLU A 287 -10.11 -6.15 11.54
N VAL A 288 -9.47 -5.01 11.34
CA VAL A 288 -9.15 -4.04 12.41
C VAL A 288 -9.53 -2.63 11.98
N VAL A 289 -9.48 -1.72 12.94
CA VAL A 289 -9.70 -0.29 12.72
C VAL A 289 -8.40 0.45 12.96
N ASN A 290 -8.00 1.24 11.97
CA ASN A 290 -6.97 2.25 12.11
C ASN A 290 -7.57 3.63 11.83
N TYR A 291 -6.75 4.67 11.93
CA TYR A 291 -7.16 6.04 11.64
C TYR A 291 -6.18 6.68 10.66
N SER A 292 -6.70 7.40 9.67
CA SER A 292 -5.87 8.25 8.80
C SER A 292 -5.34 9.45 9.57
N LEU A 293 -4.35 10.14 9.01
CA LEU A 293 -3.84 11.41 9.54
C LEU A 293 -4.85 12.57 9.42
N SER A 294 -5.94 12.40 8.67
CA SER A 294 -7.10 13.31 8.69
C SER A 294 -8.07 13.03 9.84
N GLY A 295 -7.89 11.91 10.56
CA GLY A 295 -8.75 11.46 11.65
C GLY A 295 -9.91 10.56 11.21
N ASP A 296 -9.99 10.20 9.93
CA ASP A 296 -11.03 9.31 9.42
C ASP A 296 -10.78 7.87 9.87
N GLN A 297 -11.86 7.16 10.20
CA GLN A 297 -11.80 5.76 10.55
C GLN A 297 -11.57 4.89 9.29
N LEU A 298 -10.49 4.11 9.31
CA LEU A 298 -10.14 3.15 8.27
C LEU A 298 -10.43 1.74 8.77
N HIS A 299 -11.31 1.02 8.08
CA HIS A 299 -11.43 -0.41 8.28
C HIS A 299 -10.42 -1.12 7.39
N VAL A 300 -9.50 -1.87 7.99
CA VAL A 300 -8.44 -2.56 7.25
C VAL A 300 -8.47 -4.05 7.54
N HIS A 301 -8.27 -4.86 6.50
CA HIS A 301 -7.92 -6.26 6.65
C HIS A 301 -6.41 -6.33 6.82
N MET A 302 -5.98 -6.63 8.04
CA MET A 302 -4.60 -6.72 8.45
C MET A 302 -4.10 -8.15 8.30
N GLN A 303 -2.94 -8.31 7.68
CA GLN A 303 -2.15 -9.54 7.70
C GLN A 303 -0.83 -9.23 8.38
N PHE A 304 -0.51 -9.97 9.43
CA PHE A 304 0.72 -9.84 10.20
C PHE A 304 1.56 -11.09 10.03
N SER A 305 2.86 -10.94 9.81
CA SER A 305 3.80 -12.06 9.77
C SER A 305 5.14 -11.68 10.39
N VAL A 306 5.67 -12.52 11.28
CA VAL A 306 7.10 -12.45 11.63
C VAL A 306 7.92 -12.95 10.43
N PHE A 307 9.02 -12.27 10.11
CA PHE A 307 9.90 -12.70 9.03
C PHE A 307 10.61 -14.02 9.35
N PRO A 308 10.84 -14.89 8.34
CA PRO A 308 11.63 -16.11 8.53
C PRO A 308 13.02 -15.83 9.12
N GLY A 309 13.42 -16.61 10.13
CA GLY A 309 14.68 -16.43 10.85
C GLY A 309 14.64 -15.42 11.99
N ARG A 310 13.49 -14.77 12.21
CA ARG A 310 13.25 -13.80 13.30
C ARG A 310 12.22 -14.29 14.32
N GLU A 311 11.90 -15.57 14.32
CA GLU A 311 10.86 -16.16 15.17
C GLU A 311 11.19 -16.08 16.67
N SER A 312 12.48 -16.04 17.02
CA SER A 312 12.95 -15.98 18.41
C SER A 312 12.89 -14.59 19.02
N ASP A 313 13.05 -13.54 18.21
CA ASP A 313 13.20 -12.15 18.69
C ASP A 313 12.11 -11.20 18.17
N TRP A 314 11.44 -11.50 17.06
CA TRP A 314 10.46 -10.65 16.39
C TRP A 314 11.03 -9.28 15.97
N SER A 315 12.34 -9.21 15.73
CA SER A 315 13.03 -7.99 15.30
C SER A 315 12.67 -7.50 13.90
N LEU A 316 11.96 -8.34 13.14
CA LEU A 316 11.44 -7.98 11.84
C LEU A 316 10.07 -8.64 11.62
N VAL A 317 9.05 -7.81 11.51
CA VAL A 317 7.69 -8.23 11.19
C VAL A 317 7.17 -7.45 9.99
N GLN A 318 6.32 -8.07 9.18
CA GLN A 318 5.60 -7.43 8.09
C GLN A 318 4.13 -7.30 8.45
N VAL A 319 3.58 -6.11 8.21
CA VAL A 319 2.13 -5.89 8.26
C VAL A 319 1.66 -5.44 6.90
N ALA A 320 0.72 -6.19 6.31
CA ALA A 320 0.02 -5.81 5.10
C ALA A 320 -1.40 -5.36 5.44
N LEU A 321 -1.80 -4.18 4.98
CA LEU A 321 -3.11 -3.60 5.21
C LEU A 321 -3.85 -3.44 3.88
N THR A 322 -5.08 -3.95 3.82
CA THR A 322 -6.00 -3.73 2.70
C THR A 322 -7.22 -2.95 3.20
N ASP A 323 -7.51 -1.80 2.59
CA ASP A 323 -8.69 -1.01 2.93
C ASP A 323 -9.98 -1.76 2.55
N ILE A 324 -10.82 -1.99 3.55
CA ILE A 324 -12.14 -2.63 3.44
C ILE A 324 -13.25 -1.68 3.86
N THR A 325 -12.98 -0.37 4.01
CA THR A 325 -13.93 0.64 4.46
C THR A 325 -15.16 0.72 3.55
N ALA A 326 -14.98 0.68 2.23
CA ALA A 326 -16.09 0.67 1.28
C ALA A 326 -16.98 -0.58 1.45
N ARG A 327 -16.36 -1.75 1.67
CA ARG A 327 -17.08 -3.00 1.94
C ARG A 327 -17.85 -2.91 3.26
N LYS A 328 -17.23 -2.42 4.33
CA LYS A 328 -17.88 -2.27 5.64
C LYS A 328 -19.06 -1.29 5.62
N LYS A 329 -18.91 -0.17 4.91
CA LYS A 329 -20.02 0.77 4.68
C LYS A 329 -21.17 0.11 3.90
N ALA A 330 -20.86 -0.71 2.90
CA ALA A 330 -21.87 -1.46 2.15
C ALA A 330 -22.57 -2.52 3.01
N GLU A 331 -21.82 -3.27 3.83
CA GLU A 331 -22.38 -4.26 4.78
C GLU A 331 -23.33 -3.58 5.77
N ALA A 332 -22.90 -2.49 6.40
CA ALA A 332 -23.73 -1.73 7.34
C ALA A 332 -24.98 -1.14 6.66
N TYR A 333 -24.84 -0.66 5.42
CA TYR A 333 -25.97 -0.15 4.65
C TYR A 333 -26.97 -1.25 4.29
N LEU A 334 -26.49 -2.44 3.90
CA LEU A 334 -27.35 -3.61 3.64
C LEU A 334 -28.06 -4.08 4.90
N GLU A 335 -27.39 -4.09 6.05
CA GLU A 335 -28.04 -4.41 7.33
C GLU A 335 -29.15 -3.39 7.65
N TYR A 336 -28.86 -2.10 7.47
CA TYR A 336 -29.85 -1.03 7.63
C TYR A 336 -31.05 -1.24 6.71
N LEU A 337 -30.85 -1.55 5.43
CA LEU A 337 -31.93 -1.87 4.48
C LEU A 337 -32.74 -3.10 4.88
N GLY A 338 -32.10 -4.09 5.51
CA GLY A 338 -32.78 -5.27 6.05
C GLY A 338 -33.78 -4.95 7.15
N LYS A 339 -33.56 -3.86 7.92
CA LYS A 339 -34.36 -3.49 9.09
C LYS A 339 -35.20 -2.22 8.91
N HIS A 340 -34.92 -1.36 7.93
CA HIS A 340 -35.58 -0.05 7.77
C HIS A 340 -36.33 0.11 6.44
N ASP A 341 -37.36 0.96 6.44
CA ASP A 341 -38.05 1.44 5.24
C ASP A 341 -37.25 2.61 4.63
N ILE A 342 -36.87 2.48 3.36
CA ILE A 342 -36.00 3.46 2.70
C ILE A 342 -36.65 4.85 2.63
N LEU A 343 -37.97 4.88 2.43
CA LEU A 343 -38.73 6.10 2.21
C LEU A 343 -38.92 6.88 3.50
N THR A 344 -39.39 6.22 4.57
CA THR A 344 -39.73 6.90 5.84
C THR A 344 -38.63 6.89 6.89
N LYS A 345 -37.55 6.11 6.68
CA LYS A 345 -36.44 5.87 7.64
C LYS A 345 -36.82 5.13 8.92
N LEU A 346 -38.11 4.83 9.10
CA LEU A 346 -38.61 4.00 10.19
C LEU A 346 -38.15 2.55 10.03
N TYR A 347 -38.35 1.74 11.06
CA TYR A 347 -38.18 0.30 10.91
C TYR A 347 -39.17 -0.27 9.88
N ASN A 348 -38.82 -1.39 9.26
CA ASN A 348 -39.67 -2.06 8.28
C ASN A 348 -40.49 -3.20 8.92
N ARG A 349 -41.29 -3.86 8.09
CA ARG A 349 -42.10 -5.01 8.50
C ARG A 349 -41.28 -6.17 9.08
N SER A 350 -40.07 -6.42 8.58
CA SER A 350 -39.23 -7.51 9.09
C SER A 350 -38.81 -7.25 10.53
N PHE A 351 -38.30 -6.03 10.81
CA PHE A 351 -37.96 -5.63 12.17
C PHE A 351 -39.18 -5.70 13.10
N PHE A 352 -40.34 -5.23 12.66
CA PHE A 352 -41.58 -5.32 13.45
C PHE A 352 -41.89 -6.75 13.90
N VAL A 353 -41.83 -7.72 12.98
CA VAL A 353 -42.11 -9.13 13.30
C VAL A 353 -41.07 -9.69 14.27
N ASP A 354 -39.80 -9.40 14.05
CA ASP A 354 -38.70 -9.87 14.90
C ASP A 354 -38.80 -9.29 16.31
N GLU A 355 -39.12 -8.01 16.42
CA GLU A 355 -39.25 -7.29 17.68
C GLU A 355 -40.49 -7.73 18.46
N LEU A 356 -41.62 -7.95 17.78
CA LEU A 356 -42.81 -8.54 18.40
C LEU A 356 -42.50 -9.91 19.00
N ASN A 357 -41.80 -10.77 18.26
CA ASN A 357 -41.36 -12.09 18.74
C ASN A 357 -40.33 -12.00 19.88
N ARG A 358 -39.49 -10.97 19.90
CA ARG A 358 -38.52 -10.72 20.99
C ARG A 358 -39.25 -10.32 22.27
N LEU A 359 -40.15 -9.34 22.18
CA LEU A 359 -40.93 -8.83 23.30
C LEU A 359 -41.83 -9.90 23.90
N GLU A 360 -42.46 -10.73 23.07
CA GLU A 360 -43.30 -11.82 23.56
C GLU A 360 -42.51 -12.89 24.34
N ARG A 361 -41.27 -13.16 23.92
CA ARG A 361 -40.41 -14.18 24.57
C ARG A 361 -39.66 -13.67 25.79
N LYS A 362 -39.20 -12.42 25.78
CA LYS A 362 -38.25 -11.88 26.78
C LYS A 362 -38.82 -10.74 27.62
N GLY A 363 -39.99 -10.18 27.26
CA GLY A 363 -40.48 -8.94 27.85
C GLY A 363 -39.60 -7.73 27.48
N PRO A 364 -39.77 -6.59 28.16
CA PRO A 364 -40.60 -6.38 29.36
C PRO A 364 -42.10 -6.25 29.08
N THR A 365 -42.94 -6.57 30.07
CA THR A 365 -44.40 -6.40 30.08
C THR A 365 -44.82 -5.37 31.14
N PRO A 366 -45.94 -4.63 30.99
CA PRO A 366 -46.88 -4.66 29.87
C PRO A 366 -46.28 -4.08 28.57
N VAL A 367 -46.87 -4.41 27.43
CA VAL A 367 -46.46 -3.88 26.11
C VAL A 367 -47.65 -3.18 25.47
N THR A 368 -47.52 -1.89 25.19
CA THR A 368 -48.54 -1.13 24.47
C THR A 368 -48.21 -1.03 22.99
N ILE A 369 -49.22 -1.21 22.15
CA ILE A 369 -49.11 -1.15 20.69
C ILE A 369 -50.06 -0.07 20.17
N ILE A 370 -49.54 0.79 19.31
CA ILE A 370 -50.34 1.77 18.56
C ILE A 370 -50.28 1.38 17.10
N VAL A 371 -51.43 1.09 16.50
CA VAL A 371 -51.56 0.95 15.05
C VAL A 371 -52.01 2.30 14.49
N ALA A 372 -51.29 2.78 13.49
CA ALA A 372 -51.52 4.06 12.85
C ALA A 372 -51.67 3.88 11.34
N ASP A 373 -52.67 4.54 10.76
CA ASP A 373 -52.93 4.53 9.32
C ASP A 373 -52.96 5.96 8.80
N LEU A 374 -52.16 6.24 7.76
CA LEU A 374 -52.06 7.54 7.13
C LEU A 374 -53.31 7.81 6.27
N ASN A 375 -54.12 8.78 6.70
CA ASN A 375 -55.35 9.11 5.99
C ASN A 375 -55.06 9.77 4.64
N GLY A 376 -55.88 9.45 3.64
CA GLY A 376 -55.93 10.19 2.37
C GLY A 376 -54.78 9.95 1.39
N LEU A 377 -53.81 9.07 1.70
CA LEU A 377 -52.65 8.80 0.84
C LEU A 377 -53.05 8.47 -0.60
N LYS A 378 -54.06 7.61 -0.78
CA LYS A 378 -54.56 7.24 -2.12
C LYS A 378 -55.07 8.46 -2.90
N THR A 379 -55.86 9.32 -2.25
CA THR A 379 -56.38 10.55 -2.87
C THR A 379 -55.24 11.47 -3.30
N VAL A 380 -54.21 11.62 -2.46
CA VAL A 380 -53.04 12.44 -2.78
C VAL A 380 -52.27 11.85 -3.97
N ASN A 381 -52.07 10.53 -4.01
CA ASN A 381 -51.45 9.87 -5.16
C ASN A 381 -52.24 10.06 -6.45
N ASP A 382 -53.56 9.91 -6.38
CA ASP A 382 -54.45 9.98 -7.55
C ASP A 382 -54.57 11.42 -8.10
N VAL A 383 -54.53 12.44 -7.23
CA VAL A 383 -54.73 13.85 -7.59
C VAL A 383 -53.42 14.60 -7.85
N MET A 384 -52.40 14.35 -7.03
CA MET A 384 -51.13 15.11 -7.02
C MET A 384 -49.93 14.27 -7.48
N GLY A 385 -50.13 12.98 -7.76
CA GLY A 385 -49.10 12.06 -8.23
C GLY A 385 -48.29 11.40 -7.11
N HIS A 386 -47.58 10.34 -7.46
CA HIS A 386 -46.82 9.52 -6.51
C HIS A 386 -45.74 10.30 -5.74
N ALA A 387 -45.10 11.29 -6.37
CA ALA A 387 -44.09 12.11 -5.69
C ALA A 387 -44.68 12.88 -4.49
N ALA A 388 -45.95 13.32 -4.57
CA ALA A 388 -46.65 13.98 -3.48
C ALA A 388 -47.03 13.00 -2.36
N GLY A 389 -47.46 11.78 -2.71
CA GLY A 389 -47.69 10.73 -1.70
C GLY A 389 -46.42 10.28 -1.00
N ASP A 390 -45.31 10.16 -1.73
CA ASP A 390 -43.99 9.87 -1.15
C ASP A 390 -43.53 10.96 -0.20
N ALA A 391 -43.78 12.23 -0.53
CA ALA A 391 -43.50 13.35 0.37
C ALA A 391 -44.36 13.30 1.64
N LEU A 392 -45.64 12.93 1.52
CA LEU A 392 -46.54 12.76 2.67
C LEU A 392 -46.08 11.61 3.58
N LEU A 393 -45.63 10.50 2.99
CA LEU A 393 -45.06 9.36 3.72
C LEU A 393 -43.76 9.71 4.45
N ARG A 394 -42.88 10.52 3.83
CA ARG A 394 -41.68 11.03 4.51
C ARG A 394 -42.04 11.87 5.73
N ARG A 395 -43.00 12.79 5.59
CA ARG A 395 -43.51 13.60 6.72
C ARG A 395 -44.11 12.74 7.82
N ALA A 396 -44.87 11.70 7.46
CA ALA A 396 -45.38 10.71 8.41
C ALA A 396 -44.23 10.02 9.17
N GLY A 397 -43.17 9.62 8.45
CA GLY A 397 -41.94 9.08 9.03
C GLY A 397 -41.26 10.02 10.01
N GLU A 398 -41.04 11.27 9.62
CA GLU A 398 -40.43 12.32 10.46
C GLU A 398 -41.18 12.50 11.77
N VAL A 399 -42.51 12.67 11.72
CA VAL A 399 -43.34 12.87 12.91
C VAL A 399 -43.29 11.67 13.85
N LEU A 400 -43.45 10.46 13.30
CA LEU A 400 -43.45 9.23 14.10
C LEU A 400 -42.08 8.92 14.71
N ASN A 401 -41.00 9.23 13.99
CA ASN A 401 -39.65 9.03 14.51
C ASN A 401 -39.31 10.03 15.63
N GLU A 402 -39.77 11.27 15.53
CA GLU A 402 -39.58 12.29 16.57
C GLU A 402 -40.38 11.99 17.85
N ALA A 403 -41.59 11.42 17.69
CA ALA A 403 -42.44 11.04 18.81
C ALA A 403 -41.85 9.90 19.67
N VAL A 404 -41.07 9.01 19.05
CA VAL A 404 -40.65 7.74 19.64
C VAL A 404 -39.18 7.79 20.07
N ARG A 405 -38.91 7.37 21.31
CA ARG A 405 -37.55 7.26 21.86
C ARG A 405 -37.30 5.84 22.36
N GLU A 406 -36.04 5.42 22.40
CA GLU A 406 -35.68 4.13 23.02
C GLU A 406 -36.22 4.05 24.46
N PRO A 407 -36.80 2.91 24.88
CA PRO A 407 -36.86 1.61 24.19
C PRO A 407 -38.07 1.40 23.27
N CYS A 408 -38.87 2.43 22.98
CA CYS A 408 -39.99 2.33 22.05
C CYS A 408 -39.49 2.32 20.60
N HIS A 409 -40.23 1.64 19.72
CA HIS A 409 -39.88 1.52 18.30
C HIS A 409 -41.10 1.77 17.42
N VAL A 410 -40.88 2.36 16.25
CA VAL A 410 -41.93 2.52 15.24
C VAL A 410 -41.50 1.91 13.91
N ALA A 411 -42.43 1.18 13.29
CA ALA A 411 -42.22 0.50 12.03
C ALA A 411 -43.30 0.84 11.02
N ARG A 412 -42.95 0.96 9.74
CA ARG A 412 -43.89 0.97 8.62
C ARG A 412 -44.07 -0.48 8.14
N ILE A 413 -45.28 -1.00 8.26
CA ILE A 413 -45.59 -2.42 7.97
C ILE A 413 -46.30 -2.62 6.63
N GLY A 414 -46.88 -1.54 6.08
CA GLY A 414 -47.68 -1.53 4.86
C GLY A 414 -47.66 -0.15 4.20
N GLY A 415 -48.39 0.00 3.10
CA GLY A 415 -48.40 1.22 2.28
C GLY A 415 -48.55 2.49 3.12
N ASP A 416 -49.68 2.64 3.79
CA ASP A 416 -50.05 3.72 4.70
C ASP A 416 -50.04 3.30 6.19
N GLU A 417 -49.60 2.08 6.51
CA GLU A 417 -49.72 1.48 7.85
C GLU A 417 -48.41 1.53 8.64
N PHE A 418 -48.51 2.00 9.88
CA PHE A 418 -47.44 2.13 10.84
C PHE A 418 -47.82 1.49 12.18
N VAL A 419 -46.82 0.99 12.90
CA VAL A 419 -47.00 0.40 14.23
C VAL A 419 -45.95 0.93 15.18
N VAL A 420 -46.40 1.49 16.30
CA VAL A 420 -45.55 1.85 17.44
C VAL A 420 -45.62 0.74 18.48
N MET A 421 -44.47 0.25 18.91
CA MET A 421 -44.30 -0.74 19.96
C MET A 421 -43.66 -0.08 21.16
N MET A 422 -44.32 -0.19 22.32
CA MET A 422 -43.93 0.47 23.57
C MET A 422 -43.74 -0.58 24.67
N PRO A 423 -42.53 -1.12 24.84
CA PRO A 423 -42.22 -2.06 25.91
C PRO A 423 -42.34 -1.40 27.28
N ALA A 424 -42.70 -2.16 28.32
CA ALA A 424 -42.87 -1.67 29.70
C ALA A 424 -43.80 -0.45 29.81
N SER A 425 -44.84 -0.38 28.97
CA SER A 425 -45.74 0.77 28.88
C SER A 425 -47.19 0.32 29.11
N SER A 426 -47.93 1.14 29.84
CA SER A 426 -49.35 0.95 30.14
C SER A 426 -50.26 1.48 29.03
N GLU A 427 -51.57 1.27 29.17
CA GLU A 427 -52.56 1.85 28.23
C GLU A 427 -52.58 3.38 28.30
N GLU A 428 -52.37 3.95 29.50
CA GLU A 428 -52.28 5.41 29.70
C GLU A 428 -51.07 5.99 28.95
N ASP A 429 -49.91 5.34 29.04
CA ASP A 429 -48.70 5.75 28.31
C ASP A 429 -48.92 5.72 26.79
N GLY A 430 -49.64 4.70 26.29
CA GLY A 430 -49.98 4.61 24.87
C GLY A 430 -50.95 5.69 24.41
N LEU A 431 -51.92 6.06 25.24
CA LEU A 431 -52.83 7.17 24.95
C LEU A 431 -52.10 8.51 24.94
N GLN A 432 -51.15 8.71 25.88
CA GLN A 432 -50.32 9.91 25.91
C GLN A 432 -49.41 10.01 24.69
N MET A 433 -48.82 8.88 24.25
CA MET A 433 -48.03 8.81 23.02
C MET A 433 -48.89 9.11 21.79
N ALA A 434 -50.11 8.56 21.71
CA ALA A 434 -51.03 8.85 20.62
C ALA A 434 -51.40 10.35 20.55
N GLN A 435 -51.61 11.00 21.70
CA GLN A 435 -51.86 12.44 21.77
C GLN A 435 -50.63 13.24 21.31
N ASN A 436 -49.43 12.88 21.78
CA ASN A 436 -48.18 13.52 21.34
C ASN A 436 -47.98 13.41 19.82
N ILE A 437 -48.30 12.26 19.22
CA ILE A 437 -48.26 12.09 17.75
C ILE A 437 -49.22 13.08 17.07
N VAL A 438 -50.44 13.25 17.58
CA VAL A 438 -51.41 14.20 17.02
C VAL A 438 -50.91 15.65 17.14
N GLU A 439 -50.35 16.04 18.28
CA GLU A 439 -49.76 17.37 18.48
C GLU A 439 -48.60 17.63 17.51
N LEU A 440 -47.71 16.65 17.32
CA LEU A 440 -46.60 16.76 16.36
C LEU A 440 -47.09 16.84 14.91
N VAL A 441 -48.19 16.17 14.57
CA VAL A 441 -48.85 16.33 13.26
C VAL A 441 -49.37 17.75 13.07
N GLU A 442 -50.03 18.33 14.06
CA GLU A 442 -50.54 19.71 14.00
C GLU A 442 -49.39 20.70 13.77
N VAL A 443 -48.31 20.56 14.52
CA VAL A 443 -47.09 21.37 14.33
C VAL A 443 -46.53 21.15 12.93
N ASN A 444 -46.38 19.91 12.47
CA ASN A 444 -45.86 19.60 11.14
C ASN A 444 -46.72 20.24 10.03
N ASN A 445 -48.04 20.20 10.14
CA ASN A 445 -48.94 20.82 9.16
C ASN A 445 -48.83 22.35 9.07
N GLN A 446 -48.31 23.03 10.08
CA GLN A 446 -48.07 24.48 10.03
C GLN A 446 -46.84 24.85 9.17
N PHE A 447 -45.86 23.94 9.05
CA PHE A 447 -44.59 24.22 8.37
C PHE A 447 -44.53 23.73 6.92
N TYR A 448 -45.44 22.85 6.50
CA TYR A 448 -45.43 22.27 5.16
C TYR A 448 -46.63 22.74 4.35
N THR A 449 -46.38 23.21 3.12
CA THR A 449 -47.42 23.53 2.15
C THR A 449 -47.76 22.27 1.34
N GLY A 450 -49.04 21.88 1.28
CA GLY A 450 -49.48 20.71 0.52
C GLY A 450 -50.63 19.95 1.17
N ALA A 451 -50.67 18.63 0.95
CA ALA A 451 -51.65 17.77 1.57
C ALA A 451 -51.48 17.75 3.10
N GLU A 452 -52.61 17.81 3.80
CA GLU A 452 -52.66 17.75 5.26
C GLU A 452 -52.27 16.34 5.72
N LEU A 453 -51.30 16.27 6.63
CA LEU A 453 -50.90 15.03 7.29
C LEU A 453 -51.94 14.72 8.38
N SER A 454 -52.48 13.51 8.41
CA SER A 454 -53.30 13.05 9.53
C SER A 454 -53.28 11.53 9.64
N PHE A 455 -53.44 11.02 10.86
CA PHE A 455 -53.48 9.59 11.14
C PHE A 455 -54.80 9.17 11.77
N SER A 456 -55.21 7.95 11.46
CA SER A 456 -56.14 7.20 12.29
C SER A 456 -55.34 6.33 13.25
N LEU A 457 -55.56 6.47 14.56
CA LEU A 457 -54.78 5.80 15.60
C LEU A 457 -55.65 4.84 16.41
N GLY A 458 -55.10 3.67 16.73
CA GLY A 458 -55.69 2.69 17.64
C GLY A 458 -54.66 2.17 18.62
N VAL A 459 -54.94 2.29 19.91
CA VAL A 459 -54.04 1.87 21.00
C VAL A 459 -54.56 0.58 21.62
N ALA A 460 -53.71 -0.38 21.96
CA ALA A 460 -54.06 -1.51 22.81
C ALA A 460 -52.86 -2.01 23.62
N THR A 461 -53.09 -2.50 24.83
CA THR A 461 -52.04 -2.96 25.74
C THR A 461 -52.15 -4.46 26.00
N ALA A 462 -51.00 -5.14 25.93
CA ALA A 462 -50.83 -6.54 26.28
C ALA A 462 -50.32 -6.67 27.70
N GLU A 463 -51.04 -7.45 28.50
CA GLU A 463 -50.60 -7.81 29.86
C GLU A 463 -49.69 -9.05 29.84
N ALA A 464 -49.06 -9.36 30.98
CA ALA A 464 -48.21 -10.53 31.12
C ALA A 464 -48.96 -11.83 30.76
N GLY A 465 -48.42 -12.58 29.80
CA GLY A 465 -49.00 -13.85 29.32
C GLY A 465 -49.96 -13.71 28.14
N GLU A 466 -50.27 -12.49 27.68
CA GLU A 466 -51.05 -12.28 26.46
C GLU A 466 -50.18 -12.39 25.20
N ARG A 467 -50.76 -12.94 24.12
CA ARG A 467 -50.11 -12.99 22.79
C ARG A 467 -50.09 -11.58 22.20
N LEU A 468 -48.91 -11.07 21.83
CA LEU A 468 -48.80 -9.71 21.30
C LEU A 468 -49.54 -9.56 19.96
N GLU A 469 -49.62 -10.62 19.16
CA GLU A 469 -50.39 -10.66 17.91
C GLU A 469 -51.88 -10.36 18.14
N ALA A 470 -52.46 -10.79 19.27
CA ALA A 470 -53.84 -10.48 19.62
C ALA A 470 -54.01 -9.01 20.00
N THR A 471 -53.01 -8.42 20.65
CA THR A 471 -52.97 -6.99 20.98
C THR A 471 -52.82 -6.12 19.74
N VAL A 472 -51.98 -6.50 18.77
CA VAL A 472 -51.91 -5.83 17.45
C VAL A 472 -53.29 -5.81 16.79
N LYS A 473 -54.02 -6.95 16.77
CA LYS A 473 -55.37 -7.01 16.21
C LYS A 473 -56.38 -6.12 16.93
N ARG A 474 -56.27 -5.97 18.27
CA ARG A 474 -57.13 -5.05 19.04
C ARG A 474 -56.83 -3.59 18.70
N ALA A 475 -55.55 -3.24 18.61
CA ALA A 475 -55.12 -1.90 18.20
C ALA A 475 -55.58 -1.57 16.76
N ASP A 476 -55.43 -2.52 15.84
CA ASP A 476 -55.89 -2.40 14.44
C ASP A 476 -57.41 -2.18 14.35
N ALA A 477 -58.21 -2.95 15.09
CA ALA A 477 -59.66 -2.75 15.13
C ALA A 477 -60.04 -1.35 15.65
N ARG A 478 -59.38 -0.86 16.69
CA ARG A 478 -59.59 0.50 17.24
C ARG A 478 -59.17 1.58 16.24
N MET A 479 -58.06 1.37 15.52
CA MET A 479 -57.60 2.26 14.44
C MET A 479 -58.64 2.33 13.31
N TYR A 480 -59.17 1.18 12.90
CA TYR A 480 -60.19 1.12 11.84
C TYR A 480 -61.48 1.85 12.25
N GLU A 481 -61.89 1.76 13.51
CA GLU A 481 -63.01 2.56 14.05
C GLU A 481 -62.72 4.06 13.99
N ALA A 482 -61.50 4.50 14.34
CA ALA A 482 -61.07 5.88 14.20
C ALA A 482 -61.10 6.35 12.74
N LYS A 483 -60.59 5.53 11.81
CA LYS A 483 -60.60 5.79 10.36
C LYS A 483 -62.01 5.97 9.82
N ARG A 484 -62.95 5.11 10.24
CA ARG A 484 -64.35 5.23 9.86
C ARG A 484 -65.01 6.52 10.37
N LYS A 485 -64.70 6.95 11.59
CA LYS A 485 -65.20 8.21 12.16
C LYS A 485 -64.67 9.41 11.38
N HIS A 486 -63.35 9.46 11.14
CA HIS A 486 -62.69 10.51 10.37
C HIS A 486 -63.36 10.75 9.01
N TYR A 487 -63.53 9.70 8.19
CA TYR A 487 -64.19 9.83 6.88
C TYR A 487 -65.69 10.11 6.94
N ALA A 488 -66.37 9.80 8.06
CA ALA A 488 -67.78 10.15 8.24
C ALA A 488 -67.93 11.65 8.54
N ASP A 489 -67.02 12.21 9.35
CA ASP A 489 -67.01 13.63 9.71
C ASP A 489 -66.59 14.51 8.53
N GLU A 490 -65.57 14.13 7.76
CA GLU A 490 -65.23 14.83 6.51
C GLU A 490 -66.42 14.93 5.54
N LYS A 491 -67.20 13.84 5.40
CA LYS A 491 -68.39 13.83 4.53
C LYS A 491 -69.51 14.73 5.07
N ARG A 492 -69.60 14.91 6.38
CA ARG A 492 -70.56 15.83 7.01
C ARG A 492 -70.14 17.28 6.80
N ASP A 493 -68.85 17.59 6.94
CA ASP A 493 -68.34 18.95 6.76
C ASP A 493 -68.43 19.40 5.29
N ARG A 494 -68.05 18.55 4.32
CA ARG A 494 -68.26 18.85 2.89
C ARG A 494 -69.73 19.10 2.52
N ARG A 495 -70.67 18.43 3.22
CA ARG A 495 -72.12 18.66 3.03
C ARG A 495 -72.61 19.96 3.66
N ARG A 496 -72.00 20.41 4.76
CA ARG A 496 -72.30 21.69 5.40
C ARG A 496 -71.73 22.87 4.60
N GLU A 497 -70.49 22.77 4.12
CA GLU A 497 -69.87 23.78 3.26
C GLU A 497 -70.60 23.91 1.91
N GLY A 498 -70.99 22.80 1.30
CA GLY A 498 -71.81 22.80 0.07
C GLY A 498 -73.22 23.37 0.25
N GLN A 499 -73.77 23.40 1.47
CA GLN A 499 -75.04 24.06 1.78
C GLN A 499 -74.88 25.55 2.14
N SER A 500 -73.70 25.98 2.57
CA SER A 500 -73.40 27.38 2.88
C SER A 500 -73.05 28.22 1.64
N LEU A 501 -72.64 27.59 0.53
CA LEU A 501 -72.34 28.24 -0.75
C LEU A 501 -73.58 28.44 -1.66
N VAL A 502 -74.76 28.02 -1.21
CA VAL A 502 -76.03 28.08 -1.96
C VAL A 502 -77.02 29.09 -1.35
N ASN A 503 -76.57 29.92 -0.38
CA ASN A 503 -77.37 31.01 0.20
C ASN A 503 -76.74 32.38 -0.04
#